data_AF-A0A091VE92-F1
#
_entry.id   AF-A0A091VE92-F1
#
_cell.length_a   1.000
_cell.length_b   1.000
_cell.length_c   1.000
_cell.angle_alpha   90.00
_cell.angle_beta   90.00
_cell.angle_gamma   90.00
#
_symmetry.space_group_name_H-M   'P 1'
#
loop_
_entity.id
_entity.type
_entity.pdbx_description
1 polymer ?
#
loop_
_entity_poly.entity_id
_entity_poly.type
_entity_poly.pdbx_seq_one_letter_code
_entity_poly.pdbx_strand_id
1 'polypeptide(L)'
;QVTYFTSLSRQQEFEGNTKSVIPLFSITYFLTITFSIVSCLRQSCVRNNVWLACCGVVSSGLAVLSSFGLMLFCGVPFVVTVANAPFLILGVGVDDMFIMIASWEQSSRKKEKSDVKSRLAETYGEAALSVTITTLTDVLAFFIGTWTAFPSVRSFCLYAGTAFVFCYIYTMTFFGAIIALNHKREQGNRHWLTCMRVGGDQAQKSCLYNACCIGTCSRESSQPEGEHPMSIFFKKYYGPFFTNKWIKLLVVLLYGTYLGGSIYGCTQIREGIDLRNLASDGSYVIPYYDDDDKYFSAYGPRVMVVITKSVDYWNETVRLGIENCTQNLESISYVDKNLSESWLRAYSELAKRGSININDKTTFISNLPILFNIVPSFKWDVNKTQDEIEASRFFIQTVNVISAVDEKNLLNQLRETAKQCSIPLMVYHPAFIYYDQYLVIVQNTIQNVVVAAGAMLIVSLLLIPNPLCCLWVTFAIASVIVGVAGFMTFWNVNLDSISMINLVICIGFSVDFSAHISYAFVTSGESSANERTIEALSLLGYPVLQGAVSTILGVVVLAAAKAYIFRTFFKIMFLVILFGALHGLVFIPVFLTFF
;
A
#
# COMPACT_ATOMS: atom_id res chain seq x y z
N GLN A 1 11.29 22.57 29.93
CA GLN A 1 10.36 21.43 29.99
C GLN A 1 11.19 20.17 29.91
N VAL A 2 10.84 19.10 30.64
CA VAL A 2 11.58 17.83 30.60
C VAL A 2 10.87 16.89 29.62
N THR A 3 11.60 16.34 28.66
CA THR A 3 11.15 15.30 27.73
C THR A 3 11.73 13.95 28.16
N TYR A 4 11.02 12.85 27.90
CA TYR A 4 11.45 11.52 28.36
C TYR A 4 11.04 10.42 27.39
N PHE A 5 11.81 9.34 27.40
CA PHE A 5 11.55 8.12 26.64
C PHE A 5 11.88 6.90 27.50
N THR A 6 11.06 5.86 27.39
CA THR A 6 11.29 4.57 28.04
C THR A 6 11.35 3.47 27.00
N SER A 7 11.93 2.32 27.36
CA SER A 7 11.96 1.15 26.47
C SER A 7 10.57 0.70 25.99
N LEU A 8 9.51 0.99 26.77
CA LEU A 8 8.12 0.66 26.44
C LEU A 8 7.39 1.76 25.65
N SER A 9 7.91 2.99 25.62
CA SER A 9 7.24 4.14 25.02
C SER A 9 6.85 3.90 23.56
N ARG A 10 7.76 3.29 22.77
CA ARG A 10 7.50 2.98 21.36
C ARG A 10 6.36 1.98 21.19
N GLN A 11 6.38 0.88 21.95
CA GLN A 11 5.33 -0.14 21.87
C GLN A 11 3.95 0.42 22.24
N GLN A 12 3.89 1.24 23.30
CA GLN A 12 2.64 1.85 23.75
C GLN A 12 2.04 2.81 22.71
N GLU A 13 2.87 3.61 22.04
CA GLU A 13 2.42 4.49 20.95
C GLU A 13 1.88 3.69 19.75
N PHE A 14 2.55 2.61 19.36
CA PHE A 14 2.10 1.74 18.28
C PHE A 14 0.75 1.06 18.57
N GLU A 15 0.58 0.53 19.78
CA GLU A 15 -0.69 -0.09 20.19
C GLU A 15 -1.82 0.94 20.29
N GLY A 16 -1.51 2.16 20.76
CA GLY A 16 -2.45 3.28 20.82
C GLY A 16 -2.98 3.71 19.43
N ASN A 17 -2.09 3.74 18.44
CA ASN A 17 -2.45 4.13 17.07
C ASN A 17 -3.55 3.24 16.46
N THR A 18 -3.53 1.93 16.73
CA THR A 18 -4.53 0.99 16.19
C THR A 18 -5.94 1.29 16.71
N LYS A 19 -6.08 1.62 18.00
CA LYS A 19 -7.37 1.93 18.62
C LYS A 19 -7.98 3.24 18.07
N SER A 20 -7.13 4.19 17.69
CA SER A 20 -7.57 5.50 17.19
C SER A 20 -8.31 5.44 15.85
N VAL A 21 -8.12 4.37 15.06
CA VAL A 21 -8.68 4.23 13.71
C VAL A 21 -10.02 3.50 13.69
N ILE A 22 -10.39 2.79 14.76
CA ILE A 22 -11.68 2.11 14.87
C ILE A 22 -12.88 3.02 14.51
N PRO A 23 -13.04 4.24 15.07
CA PRO A 23 -14.17 5.11 14.71
C PRO A 23 -14.14 5.57 13.25
N LEU A 24 -12.96 5.63 12.63
CA LEU A 24 -12.81 6.04 11.23
C LEU A 24 -13.45 5.02 10.28
N PHE A 25 -13.45 3.72 10.62
CA PHE A 25 -14.16 2.71 9.82
C PHE A 25 -15.65 3.02 9.70
N SER A 26 -16.32 3.33 10.81
CA SER A 26 -17.76 3.63 10.79
C SER A 26 -18.08 4.84 9.93
N ILE A 27 -17.23 5.87 9.97
CA ILE A 27 -17.37 7.07 9.14
C ILE A 27 -17.18 6.69 7.66
N THR A 28 -16.15 5.91 7.33
CA THR A 28 -15.91 5.47 5.95
C THR A 28 -17.10 4.69 5.39
N TYR A 29 -17.63 3.71 6.12
CA TYR A 29 -18.80 2.94 5.67
C TYR A 29 -20.02 3.84 5.45
N PHE A 30 -20.26 4.78 6.36
CA PHE A 30 -21.36 5.72 6.20
C PHE A 30 -21.20 6.58 4.94
N LEU A 31 -19.98 7.09 4.69
CA LEU A 31 -19.68 7.91 3.52
C LEU A 31 -19.81 7.11 2.22
N THR A 32 -19.26 5.89 2.15
CA THR A 32 -19.33 5.06 0.94
C THR A 32 -20.75 4.58 0.66
N ILE A 33 -21.52 4.16 1.68
CA ILE A 33 -22.94 3.82 1.50
C ILE A 33 -23.72 5.03 0.99
N THR A 34 -23.53 6.20 1.60
CA THR A 34 -24.23 7.43 1.18
C THR A 34 -23.89 7.79 -0.26
N PHE A 35 -22.60 7.75 -0.62
CA PHE A 35 -22.14 8.01 -1.98
C PHE A 35 -22.72 7.00 -2.98
N SER A 36 -22.66 5.71 -2.68
CA SER A 36 -23.20 4.66 -3.56
C SER A 36 -24.70 4.80 -3.75
N ILE A 37 -25.44 5.12 -2.69
CA ILE A 37 -26.89 5.40 -2.80
C ILE A 37 -27.11 6.59 -3.72
N VAL A 38 -26.51 7.74 -3.43
CA VAL A 38 -26.69 8.99 -4.20
C VAL A 38 -26.31 8.79 -5.67
N SER A 39 -25.21 8.10 -5.93
CA SER A 39 -24.68 7.86 -7.27
C SER A 39 -25.52 6.89 -8.11
N CYS A 40 -26.30 6.03 -7.46
CA CYS A 40 -27.23 5.08 -8.08
C CYS A 40 -28.71 5.52 -8.00
N LEU A 41 -29.01 6.72 -7.50
CA LEU A 41 -30.39 7.21 -7.41
C LEU A 41 -30.99 7.40 -8.81
N ARG A 42 -32.21 6.90 -8.98
CA ARG A 42 -33.03 7.12 -10.19
C ARG A 42 -34.30 7.88 -9.86
N GLN A 43 -34.84 8.60 -10.84
CA GLN A 43 -36.03 9.43 -10.66
C GLN A 43 -37.29 8.59 -10.39
N SER A 44 -37.39 7.38 -10.94
CA SER A 44 -38.50 6.46 -10.64
C SER A 44 -38.37 5.77 -9.27
N CYS A 45 -39.41 5.84 -8.44
CA CYS A 45 -39.50 5.10 -7.16
C CYS A 45 -39.60 3.57 -7.31
N VAL A 46 -39.89 3.08 -8.51
CA VAL A 46 -39.94 1.63 -8.79
C VAL A 46 -38.57 1.12 -9.22
N ARG A 47 -37.87 1.85 -10.09
CA ARG A 47 -36.56 1.44 -10.65
C ARG A 47 -35.36 1.92 -9.83
N ASN A 48 -35.59 2.41 -8.60
CA ASN A 48 -34.51 2.94 -7.77
C ASN A 48 -33.57 1.82 -7.28
N ASN A 49 -32.27 2.06 -7.37
CA ASN A 49 -31.21 1.09 -7.07
C ASN A 49 -30.66 1.20 -5.64
N VAL A 50 -31.37 1.85 -4.70
CA VAL A 50 -30.91 2.03 -3.30
C VAL A 50 -30.51 0.71 -2.64
N TRP A 51 -31.34 -0.33 -2.76
CA TRP A 51 -31.04 -1.64 -2.18
C TRP A 51 -29.84 -2.31 -2.84
N LEU A 52 -29.66 -2.13 -4.15
CA LEU A 52 -28.48 -2.63 -4.85
C LEU A 52 -27.23 -1.94 -4.32
N ALA A 53 -27.21 -0.61 -4.29
CA ALA A 53 -26.10 0.17 -3.76
C ALA A 53 -25.75 -0.23 -2.32
N CYS A 54 -26.74 -0.32 -1.42
CA CYS A 54 -26.52 -0.69 -0.02
C CYS A 54 -25.99 -2.12 0.12
N CYS A 55 -26.62 -3.10 -0.52
CA CYS A 55 -26.20 -4.50 -0.43
C CYS A 55 -24.82 -4.75 -1.08
N GLY A 56 -24.46 -3.99 -2.11
CA GLY A 56 -23.12 -4.09 -2.70
C GLY A 56 -22.03 -3.59 -1.75
N VAL A 57 -22.20 -2.44 -1.08
CA VAL A 57 -21.24 -2.02 -0.05
C VAL A 57 -21.15 -3.03 1.11
N VAL A 58 -22.29 -3.59 1.54
CA VAL A 58 -22.33 -4.64 2.57
C VAL A 58 -21.57 -5.89 2.11
N SER A 59 -21.66 -6.28 0.84
CA SER A 59 -20.91 -7.44 0.32
C SER A 59 -19.40 -7.27 0.41
N SER A 60 -18.87 -6.07 0.14
CA SER A 60 -17.45 -5.76 0.32
C SER A 60 -17.06 -5.83 1.81
N GLY A 61 -17.93 -5.40 2.71
CA GLY A 61 -17.69 -5.53 4.15
C GLY A 61 -17.70 -6.97 4.64
N LEU A 62 -18.58 -7.82 4.10
CA LEU A 62 -18.56 -9.26 4.37
C LEU A 62 -17.25 -9.91 3.87
N ALA A 63 -16.71 -9.46 2.73
CA ALA A 63 -15.43 -9.95 2.21
C ALA A 63 -14.27 -9.65 3.17
N VAL A 64 -14.23 -8.44 3.75
CA VAL A 64 -13.26 -8.08 4.80
C VAL A 64 -13.40 -9.00 6.01
N LEU A 65 -14.62 -9.20 6.51
CA LEU A 65 -14.85 -10.04 7.70
C LEU A 65 -14.43 -11.49 7.47
N SER A 66 -14.81 -12.07 6.33
CA SER A 66 -14.47 -13.46 5.98
C SER A 66 -12.98 -13.67 5.77
N SER A 67 -12.32 -12.75 5.05
CA SER A 67 -10.87 -12.83 4.82
C SER A 67 -10.06 -12.64 6.09
N PHE A 68 -10.41 -11.63 6.91
CA PHE A 68 -9.70 -11.37 8.16
C PHE A 68 -9.91 -12.51 9.16
N GLY A 69 -11.14 -13.03 9.26
CA GLY A 69 -11.45 -14.20 10.07
C GLY A 69 -10.63 -15.42 9.66
N LEU A 70 -10.52 -15.68 8.35
CA LEU A 70 -9.72 -16.80 7.83
C LEU A 70 -8.22 -16.62 8.11
N MET A 71 -7.67 -15.44 7.86
CA MET A 71 -6.24 -15.16 8.08
C MET A 71 -5.86 -15.23 9.56
N LEU A 72 -6.73 -14.72 10.44
CA LEU A 72 -6.56 -14.86 11.89
C LEU A 72 -6.64 -16.33 12.32
N PHE A 73 -7.57 -17.11 11.75
CA PHE A 73 -7.68 -18.55 12.00
C PHE A 73 -6.44 -19.32 11.55
N CYS A 74 -5.82 -18.93 10.43
CA CYS A 74 -4.56 -19.48 9.94
C CYS A 74 -3.32 -19.00 10.72
N GLY A 75 -3.47 -18.15 11.74
CA GLY A 75 -2.37 -17.65 12.57
C GLY A 75 -1.54 -16.54 11.94
N VAL A 76 -2.05 -15.84 10.91
CA VAL A 76 -1.34 -14.70 10.30
C VAL A 76 -1.42 -13.49 11.23
N PRO A 77 -0.30 -12.88 11.64
CA PRO A 77 -0.31 -11.81 12.65
C PRO A 77 -0.98 -10.54 12.13
N PHE A 78 -1.84 -9.95 12.97
CA PHE A 78 -2.48 -8.67 12.72
C PHE A 78 -1.54 -7.52 13.10
N VAL A 79 -1.07 -6.78 12.11
CA VAL A 79 -0.14 -5.64 12.26
C VAL A 79 -0.85 -4.33 11.93
N VAL A 80 -0.32 -3.19 12.38
CA VAL A 80 -0.93 -1.87 12.17
C VAL A 80 -1.18 -1.56 10.69
N THR A 81 -0.30 -2.02 9.79
CA THR A 81 -0.50 -1.86 8.33
C THR A 81 -1.74 -2.59 7.82
N VAL A 82 -2.10 -3.74 8.41
CA VAL A 82 -3.34 -4.50 8.07
C VAL A 82 -4.59 -3.70 8.43
N ALA A 83 -4.53 -2.81 9.43
CA ALA A 83 -5.66 -1.94 9.77
C ALA A 83 -6.04 -0.97 8.62
N ASN A 84 -5.16 -0.73 7.64
CA ASN A 84 -5.48 0.06 6.46
C ASN A 84 -6.29 -0.71 5.41
N ALA A 85 -6.16 -2.04 5.38
CA ALA A 85 -6.71 -2.85 4.29
C ALA A 85 -8.25 -2.74 4.15
N PRO A 86 -9.08 -2.67 5.22
CA PRO A 86 -10.52 -2.57 5.02
C PRO A 86 -10.97 -1.28 4.30
N PHE A 87 -10.27 -0.16 4.51
CA PHE A 87 -10.56 1.10 3.81
C PHE A 87 -10.31 0.97 2.30
N LEU A 88 -9.27 0.23 1.95
CA LEU A 88 -8.89 -0.07 0.57
C LEU A 88 -9.87 -1.04 -0.10
N ILE A 89 -10.14 -2.17 0.55
CA ILE A 89 -10.99 -3.26 0.04
C ILE A 89 -12.42 -2.75 -0.20
N LEU A 90 -12.91 -1.86 0.66
CA LEU A 90 -14.23 -1.24 0.49
C LEU A 90 -14.32 -0.40 -0.79
N GLY A 91 -13.25 0.32 -1.15
CA GLY A 91 -13.21 1.12 -2.38
C GLY A 91 -13.33 0.25 -3.63
N VAL A 92 -12.50 -0.80 -3.72
CA VAL A 92 -12.47 -1.74 -4.87
C VAL A 92 -13.75 -2.55 -4.98
N GLY A 93 -14.23 -3.13 -3.87
CA GLY A 93 -15.43 -3.94 -3.92
C GLY A 93 -16.68 -3.15 -4.35
N VAL A 94 -16.68 -1.84 -4.12
CA VAL A 94 -17.72 -0.92 -4.60
C VAL A 94 -17.54 -0.55 -6.08
N ASP A 95 -16.31 -0.50 -6.58
CA ASP A 95 -16.03 -0.30 -8.02
C ASP A 95 -16.62 -1.46 -8.86
N ASP A 96 -16.32 -2.70 -8.49
CA ASP A 96 -16.89 -3.90 -9.15
C ASP A 96 -18.41 -3.90 -9.14
N MET A 97 -19.02 -3.44 -8.04
CA MET A 97 -20.47 -3.27 -7.92
C MET A 97 -20.99 -2.28 -8.96
N PHE A 98 -20.34 -1.13 -9.15
CA PHE A 98 -20.76 -0.13 -10.15
C PHE A 98 -20.62 -0.65 -11.58
N ILE A 99 -19.54 -1.37 -11.90
CA ILE A 99 -19.35 -2.01 -13.20
C ILE A 99 -20.51 -2.98 -13.48
N MET A 100 -20.86 -3.84 -12.52
CA MET A 100 -21.96 -4.79 -12.71
C MET A 100 -23.33 -4.12 -12.84
N ILE A 101 -23.59 -3.06 -12.08
CA ILE A 101 -24.84 -2.27 -12.21
C ILE A 101 -24.89 -1.63 -13.60
N ALA A 102 -23.79 -1.06 -14.09
CA ALA A 102 -23.73 -0.41 -15.39
C ALA A 102 -24.01 -1.39 -16.54
N SER A 103 -23.39 -2.56 -16.54
CA SER A 103 -23.65 -3.61 -17.53
C SER A 103 -25.08 -4.15 -17.44
N TRP A 104 -25.63 -4.28 -16.23
CA TRP A 104 -27.03 -4.68 -16.04
C TRP A 104 -28.00 -3.66 -16.66
N GLU A 105 -27.73 -2.37 -16.48
CA GLU A 105 -28.51 -1.29 -17.08
C GLU A 105 -28.38 -1.24 -18.60
N GLN A 106 -27.20 -1.58 -19.14
CA GLN A 106 -26.98 -1.68 -20.58
C GLN A 106 -27.75 -2.86 -21.19
N SER A 107 -27.70 -4.04 -20.58
CA SER A 107 -28.50 -5.21 -21.01
C SER A 107 -30.00 -4.89 -20.99
N SER A 108 -30.47 -4.07 -20.05
CA SER A 108 -31.87 -3.61 -20.03
C SER A 108 -32.32 -2.85 -21.30
N ARG A 109 -31.38 -2.29 -22.06
CA ARG A 109 -31.66 -1.47 -23.25
C ARG A 109 -31.71 -2.30 -24.53
N LYS A 110 -31.01 -3.44 -24.56
CA LYS A 110 -31.03 -4.38 -25.69
C LYS A 110 -32.36 -5.14 -25.65
N LYS A 111 -33.31 -4.71 -26.48
CA LYS A 111 -34.76 -5.02 -26.48
C LYS A 111 -35.18 -6.50 -26.59
N GLU A 112 -34.27 -7.46 -26.62
CA GLU A 112 -34.59 -8.83 -27.07
C GLU A 112 -34.86 -9.87 -25.98
N LYS A 113 -34.60 -9.61 -24.68
CA LYS A 113 -34.73 -10.66 -23.65
C LYS A 113 -35.44 -10.16 -22.39
N SER A 114 -36.68 -10.62 -22.17
CA SER A 114 -37.51 -10.27 -21.01
C SER A 114 -37.26 -11.15 -19.77
N ASP A 115 -36.65 -12.33 -19.95
CA ASP A 115 -36.40 -13.26 -18.86
C ASP A 115 -35.18 -12.85 -18.01
N VAL A 116 -35.36 -12.93 -16.68
CA VAL A 116 -34.34 -12.54 -15.69
C VAL A 116 -33.05 -13.34 -15.90
N LYS A 117 -33.16 -14.63 -16.19
CA LYS A 117 -31.98 -15.50 -16.36
C LYS A 117 -31.17 -15.10 -17.57
N SER A 118 -31.83 -14.79 -18.68
CA SER A 118 -31.16 -14.43 -19.91
C SER A 118 -30.45 -13.09 -19.82
N ARG A 119 -31.07 -12.12 -19.14
CA ARG A 119 -30.45 -10.81 -18.84
C ARG A 119 -29.26 -10.93 -17.90
N LEU A 120 -29.38 -11.77 -16.87
CA LEU A 120 -28.27 -12.02 -15.95
C LEU A 120 -27.11 -12.70 -16.68
N ALA A 121 -27.39 -13.68 -17.54
CA ALA A 121 -26.38 -14.34 -18.36
C ALA A 121 -25.64 -13.36 -19.29
N GLU A 122 -26.35 -12.42 -19.91
CA GLU A 122 -25.72 -11.37 -20.73
C GLU A 122 -24.88 -10.40 -19.89
N THR A 123 -25.42 -9.96 -18.74
CA THR A 123 -24.70 -9.07 -17.83
C THR A 123 -23.41 -9.72 -17.33
N TYR A 124 -23.43 -11.01 -16.98
CA TYR A 124 -22.22 -11.74 -16.61
C TYR A 124 -21.27 -11.90 -17.79
N GLY A 125 -21.79 -12.14 -19.00
CA GLY A 125 -20.97 -12.24 -20.21
C GLY A 125 -20.11 -10.99 -20.45
N GLU A 126 -20.64 -9.80 -20.17
CA GLU A 126 -19.92 -8.54 -20.34
C GLU A 126 -19.17 -8.09 -19.07
N ALA A 127 -19.86 -8.04 -17.91
CA ALA A 127 -19.31 -7.50 -16.67
C ALA A 127 -18.37 -8.47 -15.96
N ALA A 128 -18.67 -9.77 -15.95
CA ALA A 128 -17.89 -10.72 -15.16
C ALA A 128 -16.48 -10.88 -15.72
N LEU A 129 -16.29 -10.79 -17.05
CA LEU A 129 -14.95 -10.77 -17.64
C LEU A 129 -14.14 -9.56 -17.14
N SER A 130 -14.77 -8.38 -17.15
CA SER A 130 -14.19 -7.14 -16.66
C SER A 130 -13.76 -7.27 -15.19
N VAL A 131 -14.68 -7.68 -14.31
CA VAL A 131 -14.42 -7.85 -12.87
C VAL A 131 -13.39 -8.96 -12.60
N THR A 132 -13.38 -10.03 -13.40
CA THR A 132 -12.40 -11.12 -13.28
C THR A 132 -10.99 -10.64 -13.62
N ILE A 133 -10.85 -9.79 -14.65
CA ILE A 133 -9.55 -9.18 -14.99
C ILE A 133 -9.01 -8.45 -13.77
N THR A 134 -9.78 -7.49 -13.23
CA THR A 134 -9.43 -6.66 -12.08
C THR A 134 -9.10 -7.50 -10.84
N THR A 135 -9.96 -8.45 -10.49
CA THR A 135 -9.72 -9.33 -9.35
C THR A 135 -8.44 -10.14 -9.54
N LEU A 136 -8.24 -10.75 -10.72
CA LEU A 136 -7.08 -11.60 -10.96
C LEU A 136 -5.79 -10.78 -10.89
N THR A 137 -5.80 -9.58 -11.46
CA THR A 137 -4.67 -8.67 -11.42
C THR A 137 -4.33 -8.23 -10.01
N ASP A 138 -5.33 -7.84 -9.22
CA ASP A 138 -5.13 -7.46 -7.81
C ASP A 138 -4.59 -8.63 -7.00
N VAL A 139 -5.26 -9.79 -7.06
CA VAL A 139 -4.87 -10.99 -6.32
C VAL A 139 -3.42 -11.37 -6.62
N LEU A 140 -3.02 -11.35 -7.90
CA LEU A 140 -1.64 -11.63 -8.30
C LEU A 140 -0.68 -10.55 -7.78
N ALA A 141 -1.00 -9.27 -7.91
CA ALA A 141 -0.16 -8.18 -7.41
C ALA A 141 0.07 -8.28 -5.89
N PHE A 142 -0.98 -8.54 -5.12
CA PHE A 142 -0.88 -8.71 -3.67
C PHE A 142 -0.11 -9.97 -3.29
N PHE A 143 -0.34 -11.12 -3.96
CA PHE A 143 0.43 -12.32 -3.66
C PHE A 143 1.90 -12.21 -4.06
N ILE A 144 2.24 -11.51 -5.16
CA ILE A 144 3.64 -11.16 -5.48
C ILE A 144 4.25 -10.31 -4.36
N GLY A 145 3.48 -9.39 -3.77
CA GLY A 145 3.90 -8.59 -2.62
C GLY A 145 4.30 -9.41 -1.39
N THR A 146 3.86 -10.67 -1.26
CA THR A 146 4.30 -11.56 -0.17
C THR A 146 5.77 -12.01 -0.31
N TRP A 147 6.38 -11.87 -1.48
CA TRP A 147 7.79 -12.20 -1.72
C TRP A 147 8.78 -11.16 -1.15
N THR A 148 8.28 -10.06 -0.59
CA THR A 148 9.12 -9.04 0.06
C THR A 148 9.85 -9.55 1.30
N ALA A 149 10.95 -8.91 1.71
CA ALA A 149 11.66 -9.25 2.95
C ALA A 149 10.93 -8.81 4.24
N PHE A 150 9.95 -7.91 4.15
CA PHE A 150 9.30 -7.29 5.31
C PHE A 150 8.06 -8.06 5.79
N PRO A 151 8.07 -8.64 7.01
CA PRO A 151 6.94 -9.44 7.50
C PRO A 151 5.62 -8.66 7.61
N SER A 152 5.67 -7.37 7.97
CA SER A 152 4.49 -6.50 8.05
C SER A 152 3.79 -6.34 6.70
N VAL A 153 4.56 -6.29 5.63
CA VAL A 153 4.06 -6.22 4.24
C VAL A 153 3.49 -7.55 3.82
N ARG A 154 4.17 -8.67 4.14
CA ARG A 154 3.67 -10.02 3.86
C ARG A 154 2.29 -10.24 4.48
N SER A 155 2.12 -9.89 5.77
CA SER A 155 0.81 -9.95 6.42
C SER A 155 -0.21 -9.11 5.67
N PHE A 156 0.07 -7.83 5.43
CA PHE A 156 -0.85 -6.95 4.71
C PHE A 156 -1.29 -7.53 3.36
N CYS A 157 -0.33 -8.00 2.56
CA CYS A 157 -0.56 -8.61 1.26
C CYS A 157 -1.40 -9.90 1.34
N LEU A 158 -1.20 -10.74 2.35
CA LEU A 158 -2.01 -11.95 2.57
C LEU A 158 -3.45 -11.59 2.93
N TYR A 159 -3.66 -10.65 3.84
CA TYR A 159 -5.00 -10.17 4.22
C TYR A 159 -5.72 -9.55 3.02
N ALA A 160 -5.07 -8.61 2.31
CA ALA A 160 -5.66 -7.93 1.17
C ALA A 160 -5.92 -8.88 -0.01
N GLY A 161 -4.93 -9.69 -0.41
CA GLY A 161 -5.08 -10.65 -1.51
C GLY A 161 -6.21 -11.66 -1.25
N THR A 162 -6.31 -12.18 -0.03
CA THR A 162 -7.43 -13.05 0.36
C THR A 162 -8.76 -12.30 0.34
N ALA A 163 -8.79 -11.04 0.78
CA ALA A 163 -10.00 -10.22 0.73
C ALA A 163 -10.51 -10.01 -0.69
N PHE A 164 -9.64 -9.77 -1.67
CA PHE A 164 -10.05 -9.63 -3.07
C PHE A 164 -10.64 -10.92 -3.63
N VAL A 165 -10.12 -12.09 -3.25
CA VAL A 165 -10.75 -13.38 -3.61
C VAL A 165 -12.17 -13.48 -3.04
N PHE A 166 -12.39 -13.09 -1.78
CA PHE A 166 -13.73 -13.06 -1.19
C PHE A 166 -14.63 -11.99 -1.81
N CYS A 167 -14.10 -10.81 -2.15
CA CYS A 167 -14.83 -9.78 -2.88
C CYS A 167 -15.38 -10.34 -4.17
N TYR A 168 -14.54 -10.99 -4.98
CA TYR A 168 -14.96 -11.62 -6.22
C TYR A 168 -16.05 -12.69 -6.02
N ILE A 169 -15.87 -13.58 -5.03
CA ILE A 169 -16.87 -14.60 -4.71
C ILE A 169 -18.22 -13.93 -4.36
N TYR A 170 -18.23 -12.91 -3.50
CA TYR A 170 -19.46 -12.24 -3.10
C TYR A 170 -20.07 -11.36 -4.19
N THR A 171 -19.27 -10.72 -5.02
CA THR A 171 -19.73 -9.98 -6.20
C THR A 171 -20.44 -10.93 -7.17
N MET A 172 -19.81 -12.07 -7.49
CA MET A 172 -20.35 -13.04 -8.46
C MET A 172 -21.53 -13.88 -7.92
N THR A 173 -21.64 -14.09 -6.62
CA THR A 173 -22.71 -14.94 -6.04
C THR A 173 -23.77 -14.13 -5.32
N PHE A 174 -23.41 -13.50 -4.19
CA PHE A 174 -24.33 -12.77 -3.33
C PHE A 174 -24.92 -11.56 -4.06
N PHE A 175 -24.08 -10.67 -4.60
CA PHE A 175 -24.57 -9.44 -5.23
C PHE A 175 -25.30 -9.71 -6.55
N GLY A 176 -24.84 -10.69 -7.35
CA GLY A 176 -25.59 -11.20 -8.49
C GLY A 176 -27.01 -11.68 -8.15
N ALA A 177 -27.17 -12.38 -7.03
CA ALA A 177 -28.50 -12.78 -6.55
C ALA A 177 -29.36 -11.56 -6.15
N ILE A 178 -28.76 -10.53 -5.53
CA ILE A 178 -29.47 -9.28 -5.21
C ILE A 178 -29.92 -8.55 -6.48
N ILE A 179 -29.11 -8.50 -7.54
CA ILE A 179 -29.53 -7.96 -8.86
C ILE A 179 -30.78 -8.68 -9.36
N ALA A 180 -30.78 -10.01 -9.35
CA ALA A 180 -31.92 -10.81 -9.80
C ALA A 180 -33.18 -10.59 -8.94
N LEU A 181 -33.04 -10.47 -7.62
CA LEU A 181 -34.14 -10.18 -6.69
C LEU A 181 -34.69 -8.76 -6.87
N ASN A 182 -33.82 -7.76 -7.01
CA ASN A 182 -34.24 -6.38 -7.28
C ASN A 182 -34.98 -6.30 -8.62
N HIS A 183 -34.55 -7.05 -9.63
CA HIS A 183 -35.26 -7.08 -10.89
C HIS A 183 -36.66 -7.72 -10.78
N LYS A 184 -36.81 -8.81 -10.01
CA LYS A 184 -38.14 -9.37 -9.72
C LYS A 184 -39.05 -8.36 -9.01
N ARG A 185 -38.50 -7.53 -8.12
CA ARG A 185 -39.23 -6.43 -7.47
C ARG A 185 -39.69 -5.39 -8.50
N GLU A 186 -38.80 -4.99 -9.41
CA GLU A 186 -39.11 -4.06 -10.50
C GLU A 186 -40.20 -4.60 -11.44
N GLN A 187 -40.10 -5.86 -11.87
CA GLN A 187 -41.15 -6.52 -12.68
C GLN A 187 -42.50 -6.57 -11.96
N GLY A 188 -42.48 -6.69 -10.64
CA GLY A 188 -43.67 -6.63 -9.79
C GLY A 188 -44.26 -5.21 -9.63
N ASN A 189 -43.67 -4.19 -10.25
CA ASN A 189 -43.99 -2.77 -10.04
C ASN A 189 -44.05 -2.39 -8.56
N ARG A 190 -43.12 -2.88 -7.74
CA ARG A 190 -43.11 -2.63 -6.30
C ARG A 190 -42.24 -1.43 -5.94
N HIS A 191 -42.67 -0.62 -4.99
CA HIS A 191 -41.92 0.52 -4.47
C HIS A 191 -40.60 0.06 -3.84
N TRP A 192 -39.52 0.83 -3.99
CA TRP A 192 -38.19 0.44 -3.50
C TRP A 192 -38.14 0.27 -1.97
N LEU A 193 -38.76 1.17 -1.19
CA LEU A 193 -38.76 1.12 0.27
C LEU A 193 -39.81 0.16 0.87
N THR A 194 -41.08 0.33 0.51
CA THR A 194 -42.19 -0.42 1.13
C THR A 194 -42.43 -1.78 0.50
N CYS A 195 -41.81 -2.09 -0.65
CA CYS A 195 -42.05 -3.30 -1.43
C CYS A 195 -43.53 -3.54 -1.82
N MET A 196 -44.39 -2.54 -1.67
CA MET A 196 -45.81 -2.59 -2.04
C MET A 196 -45.97 -2.27 -3.53
N ARG A 197 -46.97 -2.87 -4.18
CA ARG A 197 -47.25 -2.65 -5.61
C ARG A 197 -47.71 -1.21 -5.85
N VAL A 198 -46.97 -0.50 -6.70
CA VAL A 198 -47.28 0.84 -7.20
C VAL A 198 -48.11 0.66 -8.47
N GLY A 199 -49.42 0.85 -8.34
CA GLY A 199 -50.36 0.65 -9.44
C GLY A 199 -51.52 -0.25 -9.04
N GLY A 200 -52.54 0.39 -8.47
CA GLY A 200 -53.85 -0.17 -8.13
C GLY A 200 -54.66 0.97 -7.50
N ASP A 201 -55.70 1.40 -8.22
CA ASP A 201 -56.63 2.51 -7.92
C ASP A 201 -56.12 3.95 -8.15
N GLN A 202 -56.39 4.42 -9.36
CA GLN A 202 -56.29 5.82 -9.81
C GLN A 202 -57.40 6.71 -9.23
N ALA A 203 -57.57 6.74 -7.90
CA ALA A 203 -58.44 7.69 -7.23
C ALA A 203 -57.61 8.86 -6.68
N GLN A 204 -57.50 9.94 -7.47
CA GLN A 204 -57.23 11.33 -7.06
C GLN A 204 -56.30 11.52 -5.84
N LYS A 205 -55.00 11.26 -5.99
CA LYS A 205 -53.99 11.53 -4.94
C LYS A 205 -53.09 12.73 -5.28
N SER A 206 -52.66 13.45 -4.25
CA SER A 206 -51.89 14.71 -4.31
C SER A 206 -50.52 14.56 -4.99
N CYS A 207 -49.95 15.63 -5.57
CA CYS A 207 -48.61 15.59 -6.20
C CYS A 207 -47.52 15.16 -5.21
N LEU A 208 -47.67 15.43 -3.92
CA LEU A 208 -46.75 14.96 -2.87
C LEU A 208 -46.79 13.42 -2.73
N TYR A 209 -47.97 12.81 -2.85
CA TYR A 209 -48.12 11.34 -2.91
C TYR A 209 -47.56 10.77 -4.22
N ASN A 210 -47.79 11.41 -5.37
CA ASN A 210 -47.26 10.94 -6.65
C ASN A 210 -45.73 11.09 -6.74
N ALA A 211 -45.17 12.17 -6.20
CA ALA A 211 -43.72 12.35 -6.07
C ALA A 211 -43.11 11.29 -5.14
N CYS A 212 -43.76 10.99 -4.00
CA CYS A 212 -43.28 9.99 -3.06
C CYS A 212 -43.41 8.54 -3.58
N CYS A 213 -44.53 8.18 -4.24
CA CYS A 213 -44.82 6.80 -4.62
C CYS A 213 -44.48 6.44 -6.07
N ILE A 214 -44.52 7.40 -7.00
CA ILE A 214 -44.31 7.18 -8.44
C ILE A 214 -42.98 7.81 -8.89
N GLY A 215 -42.49 8.83 -8.18
CA GLY A 215 -41.27 9.56 -8.52
C GLY A 215 -41.48 10.70 -9.52
N THR A 216 -42.70 10.85 -10.06
CA THR A 216 -43.05 11.86 -11.07
C THR A 216 -44.45 12.41 -10.78
N CYS A 217 -44.64 13.74 -10.85
CA CYS A 217 -45.97 14.36 -10.74
C CYS A 217 -46.76 14.37 -12.06
N SER A 218 -46.13 13.96 -13.17
CA SER A 218 -46.72 13.95 -14.51
C SER A 218 -47.57 12.69 -14.77
N ARG A 219 -48.76 12.87 -15.37
CA ARG A 219 -49.77 11.82 -15.66
C ARG A 219 -49.45 10.94 -16.88
N GLU A 220 -48.29 11.11 -17.52
CA GLU A 220 -47.96 10.34 -18.72
C GLU A 220 -47.45 8.95 -18.38
N SER A 221 -47.98 7.96 -19.11
CA SER A 221 -47.59 6.56 -19.06
C SER A 221 -46.08 6.40 -19.16
N SER A 222 -45.54 5.51 -18.33
CA SER A 222 -44.15 5.02 -18.28
C SER A 222 -43.48 4.93 -19.66
N GLN A 223 -42.92 6.04 -20.15
CA GLN A 223 -41.92 5.99 -21.20
C GLN A 223 -40.67 5.29 -20.65
N PRO A 224 -39.90 4.55 -21.47
CA PRO A 224 -38.62 4.04 -21.04
C PRO A 224 -37.77 5.25 -20.59
N GLU A 225 -37.40 5.29 -19.30
CA GLU A 225 -36.50 6.34 -18.79
C GLU A 225 -35.31 6.49 -19.73
N GLY A 226 -35.01 7.74 -20.09
CA GLY A 226 -33.87 8.10 -20.95
C GLY A 226 -32.53 7.67 -20.35
N GLU A 227 -31.49 7.71 -21.17
CA GLU A 227 -30.13 7.39 -20.76
C GLU A 227 -29.70 8.18 -19.52
N HIS A 228 -28.94 7.56 -18.61
CA HIS A 228 -28.41 8.24 -17.43
C HIS A 228 -27.69 9.54 -17.87
N PRO A 229 -27.95 10.70 -17.23
CA PRO A 229 -27.42 11.99 -17.67
C PRO A 229 -25.90 11.99 -17.89
N MET A 230 -25.17 11.24 -17.06
CA MET A 230 -23.72 11.14 -17.17
C MET A 230 -23.23 10.33 -18.38
N SER A 231 -23.97 9.29 -18.80
CA SER A 231 -23.63 8.56 -20.04
C SER A 231 -23.84 9.47 -21.26
N ILE A 232 -24.89 10.29 -21.25
CA ILE A 232 -25.12 11.33 -22.27
C ILE A 232 -23.99 12.37 -22.25
N PHE A 233 -23.54 12.78 -21.07
CA PHE A 233 -22.40 13.70 -20.93
C PHE A 233 -21.13 13.14 -21.57
N PHE A 234 -20.79 11.88 -21.26
CA PHE A 234 -19.61 11.23 -21.83
C PHE A 234 -19.71 11.08 -23.35
N LYS A 235 -20.89 10.72 -23.86
CA LYS A 235 -21.13 10.53 -25.30
C LYS A 235 -21.13 11.84 -26.10
N LYS A 236 -21.82 12.88 -25.61
CA LYS A 236 -22.09 14.11 -26.39
C LYS A 236 -21.07 15.22 -26.17
N TYR A 237 -20.46 15.30 -24.98
CA TYR A 237 -19.58 16.41 -24.63
C TYR A 237 -18.15 15.93 -24.39
N TYR A 238 -17.94 15.00 -23.46
CA TYR A 238 -16.59 14.58 -23.04
C TYR A 238 -15.81 13.87 -24.16
N GLY A 239 -16.39 12.82 -24.76
CA GLY A 239 -15.75 12.06 -25.83
C GLY A 239 -15.35 12.94 -27.03
N PRO A 240 -16.29 13.68 -27.64
CA PRO A 240 -15.98 14.58 -28.76
C PRO A 240 -14.92 15.63 -28.41
N PHE A 241 -14.92 16.17 -27.18
CA PHE A 241 -13.92 17.13 -26.73
C PHE A 241 -12.48 16.57 -26.82
N PHE A 242 -12.25 15.33 -26.35
CA PHE A 242 -10.93 14.70 -26.40
C PHE A 242 -10.52 14.18 -27.79
N THR A 243 -11.48 14.02 -28.72
CA THR A 243 -11.16 13.67 -30.12
C THR A 243 -10.71 14.87 -30.96
N ASN A 244 -10.83 16.11 -30.46
CA ASN A 244 -10.40 17.31 -31.18
C ASN A 244 -8.87 17.40 -31.26
N LYS A 245 -8.31 17.67 -32.45
CA LYS A 245 -6.86 17.73 -32.72
C LYS A 245 -6.08 18.65 -31.78
N TRP A 246 -6.62 19.82 -31.45
CA TRP A 246 -5.97 20.77 -30.53
C TRP A 246 -5.94 20.26 -29.09
N ILE A 247 -7.02 19.59 -28.66
CA ILE A 247 -7.10 18.98 -27.33
C ILE A 247 -6.14 17.79 -27.24
N LYS A 248 -6.04 16.97 -28.30
CA LYS A 248 -5.04 15.88 -28.35
C LYS A 248 -3.62 16.40 -28.16
N LEU A 249 -3.25 17.49 -28.84
CA LEU A 249 -1.92 18.11 -28.67
C LEU A 249 -1.71 18.62 -27.24
N LEU A 250 -2.71 19.28 -26.66
CA LEU A 250 -2.66 19.75 -25.27
C LEU A 250 -2.48 18.58 -24.28
N VAL A 251 -3.19 17.47 -24.48
CA VAL A 251 -3.09 16.27 -23.63
C VAL A 251 -1.69 15.65 -23.71
N VAL A 252 -1.09 15.57 -24.89
CA VAL A 252 0.29 15.09 -25.06
C VAL A 252 1.30 16.00 -24.33
N LEU A 253 1.13 17.32 -24.43
CA LEU A 253 1.97 18.28 -23.69
C LEU A 253 1.81 18.13 -22.18
N LEU A 254 0.56 18.02 -21.70
CA LEU A 254 0.26 17.82 -20.28
C LEU A 254 0.87 16.51 -19.76
N TYR A 255 0.77 15.44 -20.55
CA TYR A 255 1.42 14.16 -20.24
C TYR A 255 2.95 14.30 -20.15
N GLY A 256 3.58 15.02 -21.08
CA GLY A 256 5.01 15.31 -21.05
C GLY A 256 5.43 16.09 -19.79
N THR A 257 4.65 17.09 -19.37
CA THR A 257 4.92 17.85 -18.14
C THR A 257 4.74 16.99 -16.89
N TYR A 258 3.71 16.15 -16.85
CA TYR A 258 3.50 15.18 -15.78
C TYR A 258 4.68 14.22 -15.67
N LEU A 259 5.10 13.61 -16.78
CA LEU A 259 6.21 12.65 -16.77
C LEU A 259 7.54 13.32 -16.39
N GLY A 260 7.82 14.52 -16.91
CA GLY A 260 9.02 15.28 -16.54
C GLY A 260 9.06 15.64 -15.05
N GLY A 261 7.94 16.11 -14.49
CA GLY A 261 7.82 16.39 -13.05
C GLY A 261 7.97 15.12 -12.20
N SER A 262 7.39 14.00 -12.66
CA SER A 262 7.49 12.70 -11.99
C SER A 262 8.93 12.20 -11.92
N ILE A 263 9.65 12.21 -13.05
CA ILE A 263 11.06 11.79 -13.12
C ILE A 263 11.93 12.68 -12.23
N TYR A 264 11.73 14.00 -12.27
CA TYR A 264 12.45 14.92 -11.38
C TYR A 264 12.18 14.61 -9.90
N GLY A 265 10.92 14.37 -9.52
CA GLY A 265 10.56 13.97 -8.16
C GLY A 265 11.22 12.66 -7.71
N CYS A 266 11.36 11.68 -8.61
CA CYS A 266 12.04 10.42 -8.32
C CYS A 266 13.52 10.62 -7.96
N THR A 267 14.20 11.62 -8.53
CA THR A 267 15.61 11.92 -8.19
C THR A 267 15.80 12.51 -6.79
N GLN A 268 14.71 12.97 -6.17
CA GLN A 268 14.73 13.68 -4.88
C GLN A 268 14.08 12.85 -3.75
N ILE A 269 13.76 11.58 -4.00
CA ILE A 269 13.14 10.70 -3.00
C ILE A 269 14.07 10.54 -1.79
N ARG A 270 13.52 10.76 -0.60
CA ARG A 270 14.21 10.48 0.68
C ARG A 270 13.96 9.04 1.09
N GLU A 271 15.02 8.31 1.41
CA GLU A 271 14.95 6.92 1.89
C GLU A 271 14.74 6.88 3.41
N GLY A 272 13.89 5.95 3.86
CA GLY A 272 13.81 5.57 5.26
C GLY A 272 12.67 6.18 6.07
N ILE A 273 12.37 5.51 7.19
CA ILE A 273 11.33 5.94 8.13
C ILE A 273 11.96 6.75 9.25
N ASP A 274 11.44 7.95 9.46
CA ASP A 274 11.75 8.70 10.67
C ASP A 274 11.03 8.04 11.85
N LEU A 275 11.77 7.69 12.91
CA LEU A 275 11.20 7.04 14.09
C LEU A 275 10.17 7.92 14.80
N ARG A 276 10.26 9.25 14.67
CA ARG A 276 9.26 10.21 15.17
C ARG A 276 7.89 9.98 14.58
N ASN A 277 7.84 9.65 13.29
CA ASN A 277 6.61 9.44 12.55
C ASN A 277 5.84 8.19 13.01
N LEU A 278 6.47 7.31 13.79
CA LEU A 278 5.78 6.15 14.34
C LEU A 278 4.85 6.52 15.51
N ALA A 279 5.09 7.66 16.15
CA ALA A 279 4.25 8.17 17.22
C ALA A 279 3.06 8.96 16.66
N SER A 280 2.04 9.16 17.50
CA SER A 280 0.93 10.06 17.18
C SER A 280 1.35 11.53 17.30
N ASP A 281 0.77 12.45 16.51
CA ASP A 281 1.14 13.89 16.50
C ASP A 281 1.19 14.58 17.87
N GLY A 282 0.38 14.11 18.83
CA GLY A 282 0.31 14.66 20.19
C GLY A 282 1.18 13.91 21.21
N SER A 283 2.03 12.98 20.77
CA SER A 283 2.81 12.13 21.65
C SER A 283 3.94 12.89 22.34
N TYR A 284 4.19 12.54 23.60
CA TYR A 284 5.34 13.01 24.38
C TYR A 284 6.68 12.52 23.81
N VAL A 285 6.66 11.49 22.96
CA VAL A 285 7.85 10.90 22.33
C VAL A 285 8.42 11.79 21.22
N ILE A 286 7.58 12.60 20.56
CA ILE A 286 8.02 13.50 19.48
C ILE A 286 8.99 14.57 20.01
N PRO A 287 8.63 15.37 21.04
CA PRO A 287 9.55 16.32 21.65
C PRO A 287 10.84 15.69 22.17
N TYR A 288 10.77 14.46 22.68
CA TYR A 288 11.96 13.73 23.12
C TYR A 288 12.92 13.49 21.95
N TYR A 289 12.43 12.99 20.82
CA TYR A 289 13.28 12.75 19.64
C TYR A 289 13.83 14.05 19.05
N ASP A 290 13.06 15.13 19.08
CA ASP A 290 13.55 16.44 18.63
C ASP A 290 14.67 16.99 19.53
N ASP A 291 14.55 16.82 20.84
CA ASP A 291 15.62 17.16 21.80
C ASP A 291 16.84 16.22 21.66
N ASP A 292 16.63 14.92 21.44
CA ASP A 292 17.67 13.93 21.21
C ASP A 292 18.50 14.26 19.96
N ASP A 293 17.84 14.50 18.83
CA ASP A 293 18.49 14.91 17.57
C ASP A 293 19.25 16.24 17.73
N LYS A 294 18.68 17.20 18.46
CA LYS A 294 19.26 18.55 18.59
C LYS A 294 20.46 18.60 19.54
N TYR A 295 20.40 17.89 20.67
CA TYR A 295 21.39 18.00 21.74
C TYR A 295 22.31 16.78 21.86
N PHE A 296 21.92 15.61 21.35
CA PHE A 296 22.64 14.34 21.53
C PHE A 296 23.10 13.67 20.22
N SER A 297 23.07 14.39 19.08
CA SER A 297 23.52 13.89 17.77
C SER A 297 25.04 13.83 17.56
N ALA A 298 25.85 14.28 18.53
CA ALA A 298 27.31 14.26 18.42
C ALA A 298 27.88 12.83 18.33
N TYR A 299 27.24 11.88 19.01
CA TYR A 299 27.64 10.48 19.05
C TYR A 299 26.55 9.60 18.47
N GLY A 300 26.94 8.67 17.61
CA GLY A 300 26.04 7.64 17.10
C GLY A 300 25.89 6.46 18.06
N PRO A 301 25.24 5.37 17.62
CA PRO A 301 25.09 4.17 18.43
C PRO A 301 26.44 3.58 18.83
N ARG A 302 26.55 3.17 20.10
CA ARG A 302 27.76 2.53 20.62
C ARG A 302 27.78 1.05 20.22
N VAL A 303 28.54 0.72 19.18
CA VAL A 303 28.49 -0.59 18.51
C VAL A 303 29.26 -1.63 19.32
N MET A 304 28.64 -2.81 19.48
CA MET A 304 29.27 -3.99 20.05
C MET A 304 30.05 -4.71 18.96
N VAL A 305 31.32 -4.99 19.24
CA VAL A 305 32.17 -5.85 18.43
C VAL A 305 32.31 -7.17 19.16
N VAL A 306 31.68 -8.22 18.65
CA VAL A 306 31.52 -9.53 19.29
C VAL A 306 32.43 -10.54 18.60
N ILE A 307 33.29 -11.18 19.38
CA ILE A 307 34.03 -12.37 18.95
C ILE A 307 33.12 -13.57 19.21
N THR A 308 32.67 -14.19 18.13
CA THR A 308 31.53 -15.13 18.13
C THR A 308 31.91 -16.57 18.49
N LYS A 309 33.20 -16.87 18.53
CA LYS A 309 33.73 -18.22 18.80
C LYS A 309 34.84 -18.15 19.84
N SER A 310 35.09 -19.30 20.48
CA SER A 310 36.24 -19.49 21.34
C SER A 310 37.52 -19.25 20.53
N VAL A 311 38.38 -18.38 21.06
CA VAL A 311 39.70 -18.07 20.51
C VAL A 311 40.72 -18.08 21.64
N ASP A 312 41.95 -18.47 21.32
CA ASP A 312 43.02 -18.58 22.29
C ASP A 312 43.58 -17.20 22.63
N TYR A 313 42.91 -16.44 23.50
CA TYR A 313 43.34 -15.09 23.90
C TYR A 313 44.74 -15.06 24.54
N TRP A 314 45.22 -16.19 25.08
CA TRP A 314 46.59 -16.32 25.57
C TRP A 314 47.63 -16.41 24.45
N ASN A 315 47.24 -16.64 23.20
CA ASN A 315 48.16 -16.63 22.07
C ASN A 315 48.40 -15.18 21.60
N GLU A 316 49.67 -14.75 21.57
CA GLU A 316 50.07 -13.41 21.14
C GLU A 316 49.62 -13.10 19.70
N THR A 317 49.73 -14.05 18.78
CA THR A 317 49.29 -13.88 17.39
C THR A 317 47.79 -13.62 17.29
N VAL A 318 46.99 -14.29 18.13
CA VAL A 318 45.53 -14.08 18.19
C VAL A 318 45.22 -12.69 18.75
N ARG A 319 45.90 -12.27 19.81
CA ARG A 319 45.73 -10.91 20.38
C ARG A 319 46.12 -9.82 19.39
N LEU A 320 47.21 -9.99 18.66
CA LEU A 320 47.62 -9.06 17.59
C LEU A 320 46.61 -9.05 16.43
N GLY A 321 46.05 -10.21 16.08
CA GLY A 321 44.97 -10.31 15.09
C GLY A 321 43.71 -9.54 15.52
N ILE A 322 43.29 -9.68 16.78
CA ILE A 322 42.16 -8.93 17.36
C ILE A 322 42.47 -7.43 17.37
N GLU A 323 43.68 -7.04 17.76
CA GLU A 323 44.09 -5.63 17.77
C GLU A 323 44.11 -5.01 16.37
N ASN A 324 44.66 -5.71 15.37
CA ASN A 324 44.66 -5.27 13.98
C ASN A 324 43.22 -5.10 13.45
N CYS A 325 42.34 -6.07 13.74
CA CYS A 325 40.92 -5.97 13.43
C CYS A 325 40.23 -4.78 14.10
N THR A 326 40.55 -4.52 15.36
CA THR A 326 40.02 -3.37 16.11
C THR A 326 40.49 -2.07 15.50
N GLN A 327 41.78 -1.94 15.16
CA GLN A 327 42.34 -0.76 14.51
C GLN A 327 41.75 -0.51 13.13
N ASN A 328 41.46 -1.57 12.36
CA ASN A 328 40.78 -1.45 11.07
C ASN A 328 39.35 -0.92 11.23
N LEU A 329 38.62 -1.38 12.26
CA LEU A 329 37.29 -0.84 12.57
C LEU A 329 37.37 0.61 13.05
N GLU A 330 38.36 0.96 13.86
CA GLU A 330 38.63 2.33 14.32
C GLU A 330 39.09 3.25 13.18
N SER A 331 39.62 2.70 12.09
CA SER A 331 40.03 3.48 10.92
C SER A 331 38.86 4.01 10.10
N ILE A 332 37.65 3.48 10.30
CA ILE A 332 36.42 3.90 9.62
C ILE A 332 36.07 5.34 10.02
N SER A 333 35.69 6.17 9.05
CA SER A 333 35.40 7.60 9.27
C SER A 333 34.27 7.87 10.26
N TYR A 334 33.39 6.90 10.47
CA TYR A 334 32.26 6.96 11.40
C TYR A 334 32.59 6.42 12.81
N VAL A 335 33.84 6.06 13.10
CA VAL A 335 34.26 5.52 14.40
C VAL A 335 35.28 6.45 15.04
N ASP A 336 35.06 6.81 16.30
CA ASP A 336 36.05 7.57 17.07
C ASP A 336 37.11 6.62 17.63
N LYS A 337 38.35 6.83 17.21
CA LYS A 337 39.52 6.01 17.59
C LYS A 337 39.84 6.04 19.08
N ASN A 338 39.49 7.13 19.77
CA ASN A 338 39.88 7.36 21.16
C ASN A 338 38.84 6.86 22.17
N LEU A 339 37.64 6.53 21.70
CA LEU A 339 36.49 6.18 22.55
C LEU A 339 36.11 4.69 22.48
N SER A 340 37.03 3.85 22.01
CA SER A 340 36.85 2.40 22.05
C SER A 340 37.13 1.85 23.45
N GLU A 341 36.26 0.95 23.91
CA GLU A 341 36.40 0.29 25.20
C GLU A 341 36.60 -1.20 24.99
N SER A 342 37.82 -1.67 25.24
CA SER A 342 38.23 -3.07 25.10
C SER A 342 38.77 -3.62 26.42
N TRP A 343 38.09 -4.63 26.95
CA TRP A 343 38.54 -5.37 28.13
C TRP A 343 39.92 -5.99 27.90
N LEU A 344 40.22 -6.43 26.66
CA LEU A 344 41.48 -7.07 26.31
C LEU A 344 42.65 -6.08 26.30
N ARG A 345 42.42 -4.84 25.84
CA ARG A 345 43.41 -3.75 25.93
C ARG A 345 43.67 -3.39 27.39
N ALA A 346 42.60 -3.20 28.17
CA ALA A 346 42.71 -2.91 29.60
C ALA A 346 43.42 -4.05 30.37
N TYR A 347 43.11 -5.30 30.05
CA TYR A 347 43.74 -6.46 30.65
C TYR A 347 45.22 -6.58 30.30
N SER A 348 45.57 -6.37 29.03
CA SER A 348 46.95 -6.40 28.56
C SER A 348 47.80 -5.30 29.22
N GLU A 349 47.23 -4.12 29.43
CA GLU A 349 47.88 -3.01 30.13
C GLU A 349 48.09 -3.31 31.62
N LEU A 350 47.07 -3.87 32.30
CA LEU A 350 47.18 -4.31 33.69
C LEU A 350 48.22 -5.42 33.86
N ALA A 351 48.24 -6.39 32.95
CA ALA A 351 49.22 -7.47 32.95
C ALA A 351 50.66 -6.94 32.78
N LYS A 352 50.87 -5.97 31.88
CA LYS A 352 52.17 -5.30 31.71
C LYS A 352 52.63 -4.60 32.99
N ARG A 353 51.74 -3.84 33.64
CA ARG A 353 52.04 -3.15 34.91
C ARG A 353 52.31 -4.13 36.06
N GLY A 354 51.57 -5.23 36.10
CA GLY A 354 51.72 -6.27 37.11
C GLY A 354 52.82 -7.29 36.82
N SER A 355 53.53 -7.19 35.69
CA SER A 355 54.51 -8.18 35.22
C SER A 355 53.95 -9.62 35.14
N ILE A 356 52.67 -9.74 34.76
CA ILE A 356 51.96 -11.03 34.63
C ILE A 356 52.16 -11.57 33.21
N ASN A 357 52.59 -12.82 33.09
CA ASN A 357 52.70 -13.49 31.80
C ASN A 357 51.32 -13.95 31.29
N ILE A 358 50.75 -13.23 30.34
CA ILE A 358 49.47 -13.53 29.70
C ILE A 358 49.59 -14.42 28.44
N ASN A 359 50.78 -14.98 28.18
CA ASN A 359 50.98 -15.98 27.12
C ASN A 359 50.66 -17.42 27.55
N ASP A 360 50.38 -17.63 28.83
CA ASP A 360 49.98 -18.92 29.38
C ASP A 360 48.48 -18.95 29.67
N LYS A 361 47.80 -20.03 29.27
CA LYS A 361 46.34 -20.19 29.41
C LYS A 361 45.90 -20.13 30.87
N THR A 362 46.57 -20.87 31.76
CA THR A 362 46.16 -20.96 33.17
C THR A 362 46.34 -19.63 33.89
N THR A 363 47.45 -18.95 33.58
CA THR A 363 47.75 -17.62 34.10
C THR A 363 46.78 -16.58 33.54
N PHE A 364 46.44 -16.64 32.25
CA PHE A 364 45.47 -15.74 31.63
C PHE A 364 44.09 -15.87 32.29
N ILE A 365 43.57 -17.08 32.44
CA ILE A 365 42.22 -17.32 32.97
C ILE A 365 42.13 -17.01 34.47
N SER A 366 43.15 -17.38 35.25
CA SER A 366 43.17 -17.15 36.71
C SER A 366 43.26 -15.68 37.10
N ASN A 367 43.83 -14.81 36.25
CA ASN A 367 43.97 -13.38 36.51
C ASN A 367 42.81 -12.51 35.97
N LEU A 368 41.91 -13.06 35.14
CA LEU A 368 40.69 -12.36 34.68
C LEU A 368 39.82 -11.79 35.82
N PRO A 369 39.59 -12.49 36.95
CA PRO A 369 38.83 -11.93 38.06
C PRO A 369 39.42 -10.64 38.63
N ILE A 370 40.74 -10.44 38.54
CA ILE A 370 41.39 -9.20 38.99
C ILE A 370 40.93 -8.02 38.12
N LEU A 371 40.86 -8.22 36.79
CA LEU A 371 40.30 -7.22 35.87
C LEU A 371 38.86 -6.87 36.26
N PHE A 372 38.03 -7.87 36.54
CA PHE A 372 36.63 -7.67 36.90
C PHE A 372 36.45 -7.00 38.28
N ASN A 373 37.41 -7.13 39.19
CA ASN A 373 37.38 -6.40 40.45
C ASN A 373 37.76 -4.91 40.26
N ILE A 374 38.66 -4.61 39.32
CA ILE A 374 39.07 -3.23 39.02
C ILE A 374 38.01 -2.53 38.15
N VAL A 375 37.51 -3.21 37.13
CA VAL A 375 36.48 -2.72 36.20
C VAL A 375 35.33 -3.74 36.14
N PRO A 376 34.34 -3.64 37.04
CA PRO A 376 33.23 -4.60 37.12
C PRO A 376 32.38 -4.73 35.85
N SER A 377 32.32 -3.70 35.01
CA SER A 377 31.54 -3.73 33.76
C SER A 377 32.04 -4.79 32.79
N PHE A 378 33.36 -5.03 32.70
CA PHE A 378 33.94 -6.01 31.76
C PHE A 378 33.56 -7.46 32.08
N LYS A 379 33.05 -7.74 33.28
CA LYS A 379 32.50 -9.05 33.61
C LYS A 379 31.34 -9.42 32.69
N TRP A 380 30.56 -8.44 32.23
CA TRP A 380 29.44 -8.64 31.30
C TRP A 380 29.87 -8.75 29.84
N ASP A 381 31.14 -8.50 29.54
CA ASP A 381 31.69 -8.50 28.19
C ASP A 381 32.46 -9.78 27.84
N VAL A 382 32.69 -10.65 28.83
CA VAL A 382 33.41 -11.91 28.66
C VAL A 382 32.52 -13.06 29.16
N ASN A 383 32.04 -13.88 28.23
CA ASN A 383 31.37 -15.14 28.57
C ASN A 383 32.42 -16.26 28.62
N LYS A 384 32.64 -16.82 29.81
CA LYS A 384 33.66 -17.85 30.05
C LYS A 384 33.08 -19.07 30.73
N THR A 385 33.60 -20.24 30.37
CA THR A 385 33.47 -21.48 31.14
C THR A 385 34.64 -21.58 32.14
N GLN A 386 34.87 -22.76 32.71
CA GLN A 386 36.01 -22.97 33.61
C GLN A 386 37.35 -22.81 32.87
N ASP A 387 37.44 -23.32 31.63
CA ASP A 387 38.70 -23.42 30.89
C ASP A 387 38.76 -22.57 29.60
N GLU A 388 37.66 -22.00 29.13
CA GLU A 388 37.63 -21.27 27.85
C GLU A 388 36.76 -20.01 27.88
N ILE A 389 37.03 -19.09 26.95
CA ILE A 389 36.19 -17.91 26.70
C ILE A 389 35.38 -18.21 25.44
N GLU A 390 34.12 -18.58 25.60
CA GLU A 390 33.24 -18.97 24.50
C GLU A 390 32.94 -17.81 23.57
N ALA A 391 32.71 -16.63 24.16
CA ALA A 391 32.45 -15.40 23.44
C ALA A 391 32.93 -14.22 24.27
N SER A 392 33.37 -13.16 23.60
CA SER A 392 33.60 -11.88 24.24
C SER A 392 33.16 -10.75 23.34
N ARG A 393 32.99 -9.56 23.91
CA ARG A 393 32.71 -8.35 23.15
C ARG A 393 33.53 -7.17 23.65
N PHE A 394 33.66 -6.17 22.80
CA PHE A 394 34.16 -4.84 23.16
C PHE A 394 33.32 -3.79 22.44
N PHE A 395 33.51 -2.52 22.76
CA PHE A 395 32.71 -1.44 22.20
C PHE A 395 33.55 -0.48 21.39
N ILE A 396 32.96 0.01 20.29
CA ILE A 396 33.46 1.14 19.53
C ILE A 396 32.39 2.23 19.53
N GLN A 397 32.81 3.49 19.66
CA GLN A 397 31.91 4.63 19.64
C GLN A 397 31.81 5.16 18.21
N THR A 398 30.59 5.30 17.70
CA THR A 398 30.36 5.91 16.39
C THR A 398 30.13 7.40 16.49
N VAL A 399 30.46 8.13 15.43
CA VAL A 399 30.38 9.60 15.32
C VAL A 399 29.96 10.00 13.91
N ASN A 400 29.44 11.22 13.76
CA ASN A 400 29.02 11.79 12.47
C ASN A 400 27.96 10.96 11.71
N VAL A 401 27.01 10.37 12.45
CA VAL A 401 25.90 9.58 11.88
C VAL A 401 24.63 10.38 12.05
N ILE A 402 24.22 11.13 11.02
CA ILE A 402 23.12 12.10 11.13
C ILE A 402 21.95 11.73 10.20
N SER A 403 22.24 11.12 9.05
CA SER A 403 21.22 10.75 8.05
C SER A 403 21.08 9.24 7.88
N ALA A 404 19.94 8.79 7.34
CA ALA A 404 19.72 7.39 6.97
C ALA A 404 20.77 6.85 5.98
N VAL A 405 21.34 7.73 5.15
CA VAL A 405 22.44 7.39 4.23
C VAL A 405 23.73 7.12 5.02
N ASP A 406 24.02 7.93 6.04
CA ASP A 406 25.18 7.70 6.92
C ASP A 406 24.99 6.42 7.73
N GLU A 407 23.79 6.16 8.26
CA GLU A 407 23.44 4.93 8.97
C GLU A 407 23.65 3.68 8.10
N LYS A 408 23.24 3.75 6.83
CA LYS A 408 23.45 2.70 5.82
C LYS A 408 24.94 2.50 5.51
N ASN A 409 25.69 3.59 5.30
CA ASN A 409 27.11 3.55 4.98
C ASN A 409 27.94 3.01 6.16
N LEU A 410 27.66 3.48 7.38
CA LEU A 410 28.24 2.97 8.62
C LEU A 410 28.05 1.44 8.72
N LEU A 411 26.81 0.97 8.56
CA LEU A 411 26.47 -0.44 8.68
C LEU A 411 27.25 -1.30 7.67
N ASN A 412 27.33 -0.85 6.42
CA ASN A 412 28.07 -1.55 5.37
C ASN A 412 29.56 -1.59 5.67
N GLN A 413 30.18 -0.44 5.98
CA GLN A 413 31.62 -0.38 6.25
C GLN A 413 32.00 -1.25 7.46
N LEU A 414 31.25 -1.16 8.56
CA LEU A 414 31.51 -1.99 9.74
C LEU A 414 31.43 -3.49 9.44
N ARG A 415 30.40 -3.92 8.69
CA ARG A 415 30.21 -5.34 8.35
C ARG A 415 31.23 -5.84 7.33
N GLU A 416 31.60 -5.04 6.34
CA GLU A 416 32.62 -5.39 5.36
C GLU A 416 34.01 -5.50 6.01
N THR A 417 34.38 -4.54 6.85
CA THR A 417 35.63 -4.59 7.62
C THR A 417 35.64 -5.78 8.59
N ALA A 418 34.52 -6.06 9.27
CA ALA A 418 34.41 -7.25 10.12
C ALA A 418 34.55 -8.57 9.35
N LYS A 419 34.06 -8.65 8.10
CA LYS A 419 34.20 -9.85 7.25
C LYS A 419 35.64 -10.09 6.77
N GLN A 420 36.43 -9.03 6.62
CA GLN A 420 37.84 -9.12 6.19
C GLN A 420 38.77 -9.59 7.31
N CYS A 421 38.29 -9.63 8.55
CA CYS A 421 39.05 -10.07 9.69
C CYS A 421 39.32 -11.58 9.69
N SER A 422 40.55 -11.95 10.06
CA SER A 422 40.92 -13.36 10.30
C SER A 422 40.27 -13.93 11.56
N ILE A 423 39.87 -13.08 12.50
CA ILE A 423 39.15 -13.42 13.73
C ILE A 423 37.64 -13.47 13.43
N PRO A 424 36.89 -14.48 13.92
CA PRO A 424 35.44 -14.63 13.71
C PRO A 424 34.64 -13.57 14.47
N LEU A 425 34.60 -12.37 13.91
CA LEU A 425 34.07 -11.15 14.52
C LEU A 425 32.75 -10.73 13.87
N MET A 426 31.84 -10.24 14.69
CA MET A 426 30.55 -9.69 14.29
C MET A 426 30.37 -8.32 14.93
N VAL A 427 29.81 -7.37 14.17
CA VAL A 427 29.41 -6.06 14.68
C VAL A 427 27.90 -6.03 14.89
N TYR A 428 27.46 -5.53 16.04
CA TYR A 428 26.04 -5.50 16.40
C TYR A 428 25.69 -4.27 17.23
N HIS A 429 24.51 -3.73 16.95
CA HIS A 429 23.82 -2.78 17.82
C HIS A 429 22.31 -2.98 17.62
N PRO A 430 21.45 -2.83 18.65
CA PRO A 430 20.00 -2.98 18.48
C PRO A 430 19.40 -2.07 17.38
N ALA A 431 19.98 -0.90 17.14
CA ALA A 431 19.56 0.00 16.07
C ALA A 431 19.79 -0.58 14.65
N PHE A 432 20.72 -1.53 14.48
CA PHE A 432 21.00 -2.12 13.17
C PHE A 432 19.79 -2.86 12.58
N ILE A 433 18.86 -3.33 13.42
CA ILE A 433 17.58 -3.91 12.98
C ILE A 433 16.78 -2.90 12.14
N TYR A 434 16.87 -1.61 12.48
CA TYR A 434 16.26 -0.54 11.69
C TYR A 434 17.13 -0.17 10.49
N TYR A 435 18.45 -0.10 10.62
CA TYR A 435 19.33 0.28 9.51
C TYR A 435 19.36 -0.75 8.37
N ASP A 436 19.18 -2.04 8.72
CA ASP A 436 19.04 -3.13 7.76
C ASP A 436 17.92 -2.89 6.74
N GLN A 437 16.88 -2.13 7.09
CA GLN A 437 15.81 -1.78 6.16
C GLN A 437 16.31 -0.93 4.99
N TYR A 438 17.23 0.02 5.24
CA TYR A 438 17.71 0.96 4.21
C TYR A 438 18.57 0.27 3.14
N LEU A 439 19.14 -0.89 3.47
CA LEU A 439 19.88 -1.71 2.52
C LEU A 439 18.97 -2.40 1.51
N VAL A 440 17.75 -2.77 1.91
CA VAL A 440 16.88 -3.65 1.12
C VAL A 440 15.67 -2.94 0.51
N ILE A 441 15.23 -1.78 1.04
CA ILE A 441 13.99 -1.10 0.60
C ILE A 441 14.01 -0.80 -0.91
N VAL A 442 15.04 -0.11 -1.40
CA VAL A 442 15.07 0.35 -2.80
C VAL A 442 15.13 -0.85 -3.76
N GLN A 443 16.04 -1.80 -3.51
CA GLN A 443 16.19 -2.98 -4.36
C GLN A 443 14.92 -3.84 -4.38
N ASN A 444 14.33 -4.10 -3.21
CA ASN A 444 13.08 -4.87 -3.13
C ASN A 444 11.91 -4.14 -3.78
N THR A 445 11.83 -2.81 -3.64
CA THR A 445 10.77 -2.01 -4.29
C THR A 445 10.87 -2.15 -5.81
N ILE A 446 12.05 -1.93 -6.38
CA ILE A 446 12.28 -2.05 -7.84
C ILE A 446 11.97 -3.48 -8.30
N GLN A 447 12.47 -4.49 -7.60
CA GLN A 447 12.23 -5.89 -7.96
C GLN A 447 10.74 -6.23 -7.93
N ASN A 448 10.02 -5.87 -6.86
CA ASN A 448 8.59 -6.13 -6.74
C ASN A 448 7.79 -5.41 -7.82
N VAL A 449 8.14 -4.16 -8.12
CA VAL A 449 7.50 -3.38 -9.18
C VAL A 449 7.70 -4.02 -10.55
N VAL A 450 8.93 -4.42 -10.88
CA VAL A 450 9.23 -5.04 -12.18
C VAL A 450 8.54 -6.39 -12.33
N VAL A 451 8.57 -7.24 -11.30
CA VAL A 451 7.92 -8.56 -11.32
C VAL A 451 6.41 -8.41 -11.44
N ALA A 452 5.81 -7.49 -10.66
CA ALA A 452 4.38 -7.23 -10.74
C ALA A 452 3.99 -6.65 -12.11
N ALA A 453 4.69 -5.63 -12.63
CA ALA A 453 4.41 -5.09 -13.97
C ALA A 453 4.53 -6.16 -15.07
N GLY A 454 5.51 -7.06 -14.97
CA GLY A 454 5.65 -8.20 -15.88
C GLY A 454 4.48 -9.20 -15.79
N ALA A 455 4.04 -9.54 -14.58
CA ALA A 455 2.87 -10.39 -14.38
C ALA A 455 1.60 -9.75 -14.96
N MET A 456 1.45 -8.44 -14.79
CA MET A 456 0.30 -7.68 -15.28
C MET A 456 0.29 -7.59 -16.81
N LEU A 457 1.46 -7.45 -17.44
CA LEU A 457 1.58 -7.55 -18.90
C LEU A 457 1.09 -8.93 -19.38
N ILE A 458 1.49 -10.02 -18.72
CA ILE A 458 1.04 -11.38 -19.07
C ILE A 458 -0.49 -11.49 -18.95
N VAL A 459 -1.08 -11.04 -17.84
CA VAL A 459 -2.54 -11.07 -17.64
C VAL A 459 -3.25 -10.24 -18.69
N SER A 460 -2.76 -9.03 -18.99
CA SER A 460 -3.35 -8.17 -20.02
C SER A 460 -3.27 -8.79 -21.42
N LEU A 461 -2.17 -9.48 -21.78
CA LEU A 461 -2.01 -10.18 -23.05
C LEU A 461 -2.95 -11.38 -23.18
N LEU A 462 -3.27 -12.05 -22.07
CA LEU A 462 -4.21 -13.17 -22.06
C LEU A 462 -5.67 -12.71 -22.21
N LEU A 463 -6.01 -11.53 -21.70
CA LEU A 463 -7.40 -11.10 -21.54
C LEU A 463 -7.83 -10.01 -22.55
N ILE A 464 -6.90 -9.20 -23.07
CA ILE A 464 -7.20 -8.16 -24.07
C ILE A 464 -6.83 -8.69 -25.47
N PRO A 465 -7.76 -8.74 -26.44
CA PRO A 465 -7.53 -9.33 -27.76
C PRO A 465 -6.47 -8.66 -28.64
N ASN A 466 -5.99 -7.46 -28.29
CA ASN A 466 -5.07 -6.66 -29.10
C ASN A 466 -3.75 -6.37 -28.34
N PRO A 467 -2.59 -6.85 -28.83
CA PRO A 467 -1.31 -6.71 -28.14
C PRO A 467 -0.83 -5.26 -28.01
N LEU A 468 -1.20 -4.36 -28.93
CA LEU A 468 -0.84 -2.94 -28.83
C LEU A 468 -1.56 -2.27 -27.66
N CYS A 469 -2.81 -2.64 -27.40
CA CYS A 469 -3.56 -2.13 -26.25
C CYS A 469 -2.94 -2.64 -24.94
N CYS A 470 -2.47 -3.89 -24.88
CA CYS A 470 -1.75 -4.43 -23.73
C CYS A 470 -0.46 -3.64 -23.44
N LEU A 471 0.29 -3.26 -24.48
CA LEU A 471 1.49 -2.44 -24.34
C LEU A 471 1.17 -1.04 -23.81
N TRP A 472 0.10 -0.40 -24.30
CA TRP A 472 -0.33 0.91 -23.80
C TRP A 472 -0.82 0.86 -22.35
N VAL A 473 -1.57 -0.17 -21.98
CA VAL A 473 -1.96 -0.40 -20.58
C VAL A 473 -0.71 -0.57 -19.71
N THR A 474 0.24 -1.41 -20.13
CA THR A 474 1.49 -1.64 -19.39
C THR A 474 2.33 -0.36 -19.25
N PHE A 475 2.39 0.45 -20.31
CA PHE A 475 3.03 1.76 -20.28
C PHE A 475 2.34 2.73 -19.32
N ALA A 476 1.00 2.74 -19.28
CA ALA A 476 0.25 3.54 -18.32
C ALA A 476 0.53 3.12 -16.87
N ILE A 477 0.62 1.82 -16.58
CA ILE A 477 1.03 1.33 -15.25
C ILE A 477 2.39 1.90 -14.85
N ALA A 478 3.39 1.72 -15.71
CA ALA A 478 4.75 2.21 -15.45
C ALA A 478 4.76 3.72 -15.23
N SER A 479 3.98 4.46 -16.02
CA SER A 479 3.84 5.91 -15.90
C SER A 479 3.13 6.35 -14.62
N VAL A 480 2.10 5.63 -14.17
CA VAL A 480 1.42 5.89 -12.89
C VAL A 480 2.38 5.62 -11.73
N ILE A 481 3.12 4.51 -11.74
CA ILE A 481 4.08 4.18 -10.67
C ILE A 481 5.16 5.27 -10.56
N VAL A 482 5.76 5.67 -11.70
CA VAL A 482 6.76 6.75 -11.72
C VAL A 482 6.15 8.05 -11.23
N GLY A 483 4.90 8.35 -11.59
CA GLY A 483 4.19 9.52 -11.08
C GLY A 483 3.94 9.49 -9.59
N VAL A 484 3.42 8.39 -9.07
CA VAL A 484 3.19 8.23 -7.63
C VAL A 484 4.52 8.35 -6.88
N ALA A 485 5.56 7.62 -7.29
CA ALA A 485 6.88 7.68 -6.67
C ALA A 485 7.48 9.10 -6.70
N GLY A 486 7.34 9.82 -7.82
CA GLY A 486 7.87 11.18 -7.95
C GLY A 486 7.09 12.22 -7.16
N PHE A 487 5.76 12.20 -7.22
CA PHE A 487 4.91 13.17 -6.52
C PHE A 487 4.82 12.91 -5.01
N MET A 488 5.15 11.70 -4.54
CA MET A 488 5.36 11.43 -3.11
C MET A 488 6.41 12.37 -2.51
N THR A 489 7.50 12.65 -3.24
CA THR A 489 8.52 13.59 -2.81
C THR A 489 7.96 15.00 -2.64
N PHE A 490 7.18 15.48 -3.60
CA PHE A 490 6.55 16.80 -3.53
C PHE A 490 5.50 16.89 -2.41
N TRP A 491 4.98 15.75 -1.95
CA TRP A 491 4.04 15.66 -0.84
C TRP A 491 4.68 15.28 0.50
N ASN A 492 6.01 15.41 0.61
CA ASN A 492 6.80 15.09 1.81
C ASN A 492 6.52 13.68 2.35
N VAL A 493 6.57 12.68 1.46
CA VAL A 493 6.46 11.27 1.81
C VAL A 493 7.78 10.58 1.49
N ASN A 494 8.35 9.90 2.49
CA ASN A 494 9.60 9.15 2.31
C ASN A 494 9.34 7.78 1.69
N LEU A 495 10.36 7.22 1.04
CA LEU A 495 10.37 5.83 0.63
C LEU A 495 10.78 4.95 1.80
N ASP A 496 9.77 4.46 2.51
CA ASP A 496 9.88 3.52 3.62
C ASP A 496 9.12 2.21 3.32
N SER A 497 9.09 1.30 4.30
CA SER A 497 8.38 0.03 4.14
C SER A 497 6.88 0.18 3.93
N ILE A 498 6.22 1.24 4.43
CA ILE A 498 4.78 1.52 4.25
C ILE A 498 4.54 2.06 2.85
N SER A 499 5.35 3.02 2.42
CA SER A 499 5.31 3.57 1.07
C SER A 499 5.56 2.49 0.01
N MET A 500 6.49 1.55 0.28
CA MET A 500 6.72 0.39 -0.59
C MET A 500 5.46 -0.47 -0.76
N ILE A 501 4.69 -0.74 0.32
CA ILE A 501 3.40 -1.44 0.20
C ILE A 501 2.51 -0.70 -0.79
N ASN A 502 2.34 0.61 -0.59
CA ASN A 502 1.42 1.40 -1.39
C ASN A 502 1.85 1.52 -2.85
N LEU A 503 3.16 1.48 -3.14
CA LEU A 503 3.68 1.41 -4.50
C LEU A 503 3.39 0.05 -5.16
N VAL A 504 3.37 -1.05 -4.40
CA VAL A 504 2.92 -2.36 -4.93
C VAL A 504 1.41 -2.35 -5.18
N ILE A 505 0.62 -1.78 -4.25
CA ILE A 505 -0.83 -1.59 -4.41
C ILE A 505 -1.13 -0.81 -5.70
N CYS A 506 -0.34 0.24 -5.99
CA CYS A 506 -0.49 1.07 -7.18
C CYS A 506 -0.60 0.26 -8.48
N ILE A 507 0.06 -0.89 -8.56
CA ILE A 507 0.10 -1.72 -9.76
C ILE A 507 -1.25 -2.36 -10.06
N GLY A 508 -1.93 -2.88 -9.04
CA GLY A 508 -3.27 -3.46 -9.19
C GLY A 508 -4.28 -2.39 -9.63
N PHE A 509 -4.43 -1.35 -8.80
CA PHE A 509 -5.40 -0.27 -9.01
C PHE A 509 -5.20 0.54 -10.30
N SER A 510 -3.97 0.75 -10.76
CA SER A 510 -3.72 1.54 -11.97
C SER A 510 -4.11 0.81 -13.25
N VAL A 511 -4.14 -0.53 -13.23
CA VAL A 511 -4.55 -1.32 -14.38
C VAL A 511 -6.02 -1.23 -14.64
N ASP A 512 -6.85 -1.26 -13.60
CA ASP A 512 -8.30 -1.42 -13.74
C ASP A 512 -8.90 -0.36 -14.66
N PHE A 513 -8.62 0.91 -14.38
CA PHE A 513 -9.15 2.03 -15.17
C PHE A 513 -8.69 1.98 -16.63
N SER A 514 -7.40 1.69 -16.87
CA SER A 514 -6.81 1.70 -18.21
C SER A 514 -7.21 0.47 -19.02
N ALA A 515 -7.30 -0.70 -18.36
CA ALA A 515 -7.66 -1.97 -18.97
C ALA A 515 -9.14 -1.98 -19.38
N HIS A 516 -10.05 -1.49 -18.54
CA HIS A 516 -11.48 -1.41 -18.86
C HIS A 516 -11.74 -0.57 -20.10
N ILE A 517 -11.16 0.64 -20.14
CA ILE A 517 -11.32 1.56 -21.28
C ILE A 517 -10.68 0.98 -22.54
N SER A 518 -9.48 0.38 -22.43
CA SER A 518 -8.80 -0.24 -23.56
C SER A 518 -9.56 -1.46 -24.10
N TYR A 519 -10.13 -2.28 -23.22
CA TYR A 519 -10.94 -3.43 -23.62
C TYR A 519 -12.21 -2.99 -24.36
N ALA A 520 -12.95 -2.01 -23.83
CA ALA A 520 -14.13 -1.47 -24.51
C ALA A 520 -13.80 -0.80 -25.86
N PHE A 521 -12.64 -0.15 -25.97
CA PHE A 521 -12.16 0.39 -27.24
C PHE A 521 -11.91 -0.73 -28.27
N VAL A 522 -11.28 -1.83 -27.85
CA VAL A 522 -10.96 -2.96 -28.73
C VAL A 522 -12.22 -3.70 -29.20
N THR A 523 -13.22 -3.84 -28.33
CA THR A 523 -14.47 -4.53 -28.64
C THR A 523 -15.52 -3.67 -29.36
N SER A 524 -15.32 -2.35 -29.40
CA SER A 524 -16.15 -1.43 -30.21
C SER A 524 -16.16 -1.85 -31.68
N GLY A 525 -17.36 -1.86 -32.27
CA GLY A 525 -17.58 -2.16 -33.70
C GLY A 525 -17.46 -0.94 -34.61
N GLU A 526 -17.14 0.23 -34.06
CA GLU A 526 -17.07 1.49 -34.81
C GLU A 526 -15.85 1.54 -35.75
N SER A 527 -15.98 2.28 -36.85
CA SER A 527 -14.98 2.28 -37.92
C SER A 527 -13.78 3.21 -37.65
N SER A 528 -14.01 4.36 -37.01
CA SER A 528 -12.96 5.33 -36.68
C SER A 528 -12.44 5.14 -35.26
N ALA A 529 -11.12 5.23 -35.07
CA ALA A 529 -10.52 5.25 -33.73
C ALA A 529 -11.14 6.33 -32.81
N ASN A 530 -11.53 7.48 -33.35
CA ASN A 530 -12.22 8.51 -32.57
C ASN A 530 -13.60 8.06 -32.10
N GLU A 531 -14.38 7.41 -32.97
CA GLU A 531 -15.72 6.92 -32.66
C GLU A 531 -15.66 5.78 -31.65
N ARG A 532 -14.71 4.86 -31.81
CA ARG A 532 -14.42 3.78 -30.85
C ARG A 532 -14.10 4.32 -29.46
N THR A 533 -13.29 5.37 -29.37
CA THR A 533 -12.99 6.04 -28.09
C THR A 533 -14.22 6.70 -27.48
N ILE A 534 -15.06 7.35 -28.29
CA ILE A 534 -16.31 7.96 -27.81
C ILE A 534 -17.26 6.88 -27.27
N GLU A 535 -17.39 5.75 -27.98
CA GLU A 535 -18.22 4.63 -27.54
C GLU A 535 -17.69 4.06 -26.21
N ALA A 536 -16.40 3.75 -26.12
CA ALA A 536 -15.77 3.22 -24.91
C ALA A 536 -15.99 4.14 -23.69
N LEU A 537 -15.79 5.46 -23.86
CA LEU A 537 -16.03 6.46 -22.81
C LEU A 537 -17.51 6.58 -22.44
N SER A 538 -18.43 6.45 -23.40
CA SER A 538 -19.87 6.52 -23.14
C SER A 538 -20.40 5.34 -22.32
N LEU A 539 -19.75 4.18 -22.44
CA LEU A 539 -20.07 2.95 -21.74
C LEU A 539 -19.44 2.89 -20.35
N LEU A 540 -18.12 3.14 -20.27
CA LEU A 540 -17.34 2.88 -19.05
C LEU A 540 -16.82 4.14 -18.35
N GLY A 541 -16.91 5.33 -18.95
CA GLY A 541 -16.40 6.56 -18.37
C GLY A 541 -17.05 6.93 -17.03
N TYR A 542 -18.37 6.76 -16.90
CA TYR A 542 -19.07 7.05 -15.63
C TYR A 542 -18.80 5.99 -14.55
N PRO A 543 -18.92 4.67 -14.82
CA PRO A 543 -18.55 3.64 -13.84
C PRO A 543 -17.12 3.81 -13.31
N VAL A 544 -16.14 4.03 -14.20
CA VAL A 544 -14.74 4.28 -13.81
C VAL A 544 -14.60 5.51 -12.93
N LEU A 545 -15.32 6.60 -13.23
CA LEU A 545 -15.32 7.79 -12.38
C LEU A 545 -15.97 7.53 -11.01
N GLN A 546 -17.06 6.75 -10.96
CA GLN A 546 -17.71 6.36 -9.71
C GLN A 546 -16.77 5.53 -8.84
N GLY A 547 -16.07 4.55 -9.43
CA GLY A 547 -15.05 3.72 -8.77
C GLY A 547 -13.87 4.52 -8.22
N ALA A 548 -13.35 5.46 -9.01
CA ALA A 548 -12.28 6.35 -8.56
C ALA A 548 -12.73 7.21 -7.37
N VAL A 549 -13.91 7.82 -7.44
CA VAL A 549 -14.43 8.67 -6.36
C VAL A 549 -14.78 7.84 -5.12
N SER A 550 -15.38 6.66 -5.26
CA SER A 550 -15.69 5.78 -4.11
C SER A 550 -14.42 5.32 -3.40
N THR A 551 -13.37 5.00 -4.14
CA THR A 551 -12.10 4.57 -3.55
C THR A 551 -11.42 5.73 -2.82
N ILE A 552 -11.43 6.94 -3.38
CA ILE A 552 -10.95 8.15 -2.68
C ILE A 552 -11.75 8.39 -1.40
N LEU A 553 -13.08 8.30 -1.45
CA LEU A 553 -13.93 8.42 -0.26
C LEU A 553 -13.69 7.30 0.76
N GLY A 554 -13.32 6.10 0.31
CA GLY A 554 -12.91 4.98 1.14
C GLY A 554 -11.70 5.31 2.02
N VAL A 555 -10.73 6.04 1.47
CA VAL A 555 -9.46 6.35 2.15
C VAL A 555 -9.39 7.78 2.73
N VAL A 556 -10.27 8.71 2.33
CA VAL A 556 -10.16 10.14 2.71
C VAL A 556 -10.23 10.36 4.21
N VAL A 557 -10.96 9.50 4.93
CA VAL A 557 -11.10 9.58 6.40
C VAL A 557 -9.74 9.38 7.09
N LEU A 558 -8.81 8.63 6.47
CA LEU A 558 -7.45 8.43 6.99
C LEU A 558 -6.60 9.71 6.96
N ALA A 559 -7.00 10.74 6.17
CA ALA A 559 -6.34 12.05 6.19
C ALA A 559 -6.47 12.73 7.57
N ALA A 560 -7.55 12.43 8.31
CA ALA A 560 -7.80 12.98 9.65
C ALA A 560 -7.12 12.16 10.77
N ALA A 561 -6.43 11.07 10.45
CA ALA A 561 -5.74 10.25 11.44
C ALA A 561 -4.51 10.97 12.00
N LYS A 562 -4.25 10.79 13.30
CA LYS A 562 -3.10 11.41 14.00
C LYS A 562 -1.76 10.72 13.73
N ALA A 563 -1.79 9.48 13.23
CA ALA A 563 -0.59 8.70 12.97
C ALA A 563 -0.12 8.88 11.52
N TYR A 564 1.19 9.02 11.32
CA TYR A 564 1.81 9.13 9.99
C TYR A 564 1.42 7.98 9.07
N ILE A 565 1.41 6.74 9.58
CA ILE A 565 1.13 5.52 8.79
C ILE A 565 -0.17 5.65 8.00
N PHE A 566 -1.23 6.13 8.64
CA PHE A 566 -2.55 6.30 8.04
C PHE A 566 -2.59 7.47 7.05
N ARG A 567 -1.94 8.60 7.38
CA ARG A 567 -1.87 9.76 6.48
C ARG A 567 -1.03 9.49 5.25
N THR A 568 0.08 8.77 5.39
CA THR A 568 0.93 8.34 4.27
C THR A 568 0.18 7.36 3.37
N PHE A 569 -0.58 6.43 3.95
CA PHE A 569 -1.48 5.56 3.19
C PHE A 569 -2.50 6.37 2.38
N PHE A 570 -3.18 7.34 3.01
CA PHE A 570 -4.10 8.24 2.31
C PHE A 570 -3.43 9.00 1.16
N LYS A 571 -2.31 9.68 1.42
CA LYS A 571 -1.60 10.50 0.42
C LYS A 571 -1.24 9.67 -0.81
N ILE A 572 -0.63 8.50 -0.59
CA ILE A 572 -0.20 7.65 -1.70
C ILE A 572 -1.42 7.09 -2.44
N MET A 573 -2.41 6.55 -1.73
CA MET A 573 -3.62 6.03 -2.38
C MET A 573 -4.38 7.10 -3.16
N PHE A 574 -4.44 8.34 -2.65
CA PHE A 574 -5.00 9.46 -3.39
C PHE A 574 -4.25 9.72 -4.70
N LEU A 575 -2.91 9.73 -4.68
CA LEU A 575 -2.10 9.88 -5.91
C LEU A 575 -2.33 8.71 -6.88
N VAL A 576 -2.37 7.47 -6.37
CA VAL A 576 -2.61 6.26 -7.17
C VAL A 576 -3.93 6.38 -7.92
N ILE A 577 -5.02 6.70 -7.21
CA ILE A 577 -6.36 6.76 -7.80
C ILE A 577 -6.48 7.97 -8.72
N LEU A 578 -5.94 9.13 -8.34
CA LEU A 578 -5.96 10.33 -9.17
C LEU A 578 -5.21 10.11 -10.48
N PHE A 579 -3.97 9.62 -10.42
CA PHE A 579 -3.18 9.38 -11.63
C PHE A 579 -3.72 8.20 -12.43
N GLY A 580 -4.19 7.13 -11.79
CA GLY A 580 -4.87 6.03 -12.46
C GLY A 580 -6.10 6.50 -13.23
N ALA A 581 -6.97 7.31 -12.60
CA ALA A 581 -8.16 7.86 -13.25
C ALA A 581 -7.80 8.83 -14.40
N LEU A 582 -6.77 9.67 -14.23
CA LEU A 582 -6.26 10.52 -15.30
C LEU A 582 -5.73 9.70 -16.48
N HIS A 583 -5.02 8.59 -16.22
CA HIS A 583 -4.56 7.70 -17.28
C HIS A 583 -5.74 7.02 -18.00
N GLY A 584 -6.69 6.45 -17.26
CA GLY A 584 -7.84 5.74 -17.83
C GLY A 584 -8.84 6.64 -18.56
N LEU A 585 -9.11 7.86 -18.04
CA LEU A 585 -10.15 8.74 -18.58
C LEU A 585 -9.63 9.86 -19.49
N VAL A 586 -8.32 10.14 -19.50
CA VAL A 586 -7.73 11.24 -20.29
C VAL A 586 -6.64 10.73 -21.23
N PHE A 587 -5.57 10.14 -20.70
CA PHE A 587 -4.38 9.83 -21.51
C PHE A 587 -4.60 8.64 -22.46
N ILE A 588 -5.04 7.50 -21.94
CA ILE A 588 -5.29 6.30 -22.75
C ILE A 588 -6.32 6.55 -23.86
N PRO A 589 -7.49 7.15 -23.60
CA PRO A 589 -8.45 7.48 -24.65
C PRO A 589 -7.82 8.26 -25.82
N VAL A 590 -6.98 9.26 -25.53
CA VAL A 590 -6.32 10.06 -26.56
C VAL A 590 -5.25 9.25 -27.28
N PHE A 591 -4.41 8.51 -26.55
CA PHE A 591 -3.33 7.71 -27.14
C PHE A 591 -3.86 6.63 -28.08
N LEU A 592 -4.96 5.97 -27.71
CA LEU A 592 -5.62 4.98 -28.57
C LEU A 592 -6.16 5.58 -29.88
N THR A 593 -6.52 6.88 -29.91
CA THR A 593 -6.97 7.51 -31.16
C THR A 593 -5.87 7.82 -32.18
N PHE A 594 -4.59 7.64 -31.82
CA PHE A 594 -3.48 7.81 -32.76
C PHE A 594 -3.21 6.55 -33.60
N PHE A 595 -3.86 5.42 -33.25
CA PHE A 595 -3.66 4.11 -33.88
C PHE A 595 -4.88 3.66 -34.67
#